data_AF-A0A945EB28-F1
#
_entry.id   AF-A0A945EB28-F1
#
_cell.length_a   1.000
_cell.length_b   1.000
_cell.length_c   1.000
_cell.angle_alpha   90.00
_cell.angle_beta   90.00
_cell.angle_gamma   90.00
#
_symmetry.space_group_name_H-M   'P 1'
#
loop_
_entity.id
_entity.type
_entity.pdbx_description
1 polymer ?
#
loop_
_entity_poly.entity_id
_entity_poly.type
_entity_poly.pdbx_seq_one_letter_code
_entity_poly.pdbx_strand_id
1 'polypeptide(L)'
;MQLNFRPKAAFASKKAFNYLADKHPNDISQIVVIRHAAIGDFMNIRPFLLGLKSFFPNAKITLSTINTYAYGTPDDLIDAVHIIDRTVNGKKTSAFQRLKQ
;
A
#
# COMPACT_ATOMS: atom_id res chain seq x y z
N MET A 1 -7.38 -4.51 -20.83
CA MET A 1 -7.66 -3.06 -20.63
C MET A 1 -6.33 -2.33 -20.60
N GLN A 2 -5.94 -1.63 -21.67
CA GLN A 2 -4.76 -0.75 -21.62
C GLN A 2 -5.15 0.51 -20.85
N LEU A 3 -4.69 0.63 -19.61
CA LEU A 3 -4.81 1.86 -18.87
C LEU A 3 -3.79 2.84 -19.46
N ASN A 4 -4.25 3.75 -20.32
CA ASN A 4 -3.47 4.88 -20.81
C ASN A 4 -3.25 5.86 -19.65
N PHE A 5 -2.33 5.51 -18.76
CA PHE A 5 -1.87 6.40 -17.71
C PHE A 5 -1.29 7.65 -18.35
N ARG A 6 -1.70 8.82 -17.87
CA ARG A 6 -1.03 10.07 -18.26
C ARG A 6 0.47 9.93 -18.01
N PRO A 7 1.35 10.48 -18.86
CA PRO A 7 2.76 10.58 -18.55
C PRO A 7 2.93 11.14 -17.13
N LYS A 8 3.65 10.42 -16.24
CA LYS A 8 3.83 10.68 -14.79
C LYS A 8 2.70 10.28 -13.83
N ALA A 9 1.63 9.60 -14.27
CA ALA A 9 0.58 9.14 -13.35
C ALA A 9 1.02 7.96 -12.46
N ALA A 10 2.02 7.20 -12.90
CA ALA A 10 2.68 6.16 -12.11
C ALA A 10 4.20 6.24 -12.36
N PHE A 11 4.98 5.97 -11.32
CA PHE A 11 6.44 5.93 -11.40
C PHE A 11 6.94 4.57 -10.93
N ALA A 12 7.78 3.94 -11.75
CA ALA A 12 8.56 2.77 -11.38
C ALA A 12 10.04 3.10 -11.60
N SER A 13 10.89 2.71 -10.65
CA SER A 13 12.34 2.86 -10.85
C SER A 13 12.82 1.88 -11.94
N LYS A 14 13.95 2.19 -12.60
CA LYS A 14 14.57 1.29 -13.57
C LYS A 14 14.85 -0.10 -12.97
N LYS A 15 15.26 -0.14 -11.69
CA LYS A 15 15.48 -1.39 -10.96
C LYS A 15 14.19 -2.20 -10.80
N ALA A 16 13.09 -1.54 -10.45
CA ALA A 16 11.79 -2.20 -10.33
C ALA A 16 11.30 -2.74 -11.68
N PHE A 17 11.48 -1.97 -12.76
CA PHE A 17 11.12 -2.42 -14.11
C PHE A 17 11.90 -3.68 -14.51
N ASN A 18 13.23 -3.67 -14.31
CA ASN A 18 14.07 -4.84 -14.60
C ASN A 18 13.74 -6.05 -13.72
N TYR A 19 13.43 -5.82 -12.43
CA TYR A 19 13.05 -6.89 -11.51
C TYR A 19 11.71 -7.56 -11.87
N LEU A 20 10.80 -6.81 -12.48
CA LEU A 20 9.47 -7.30 -12.87
C LEU A 20 9.41 -7.82 -14.31
N ALA A 21 10.49 -7.71 -15.09
CA ALA A 21 10.50 -8.03 -16.52
C ALA A 21 10.18 -9.51 -16.82
N ASP A 22 10.49 -10.41 -15.88
CA ASP A 22 10.31 -11.86 -15.99
C ASP A 22 9.19 -12.41 -15.10
N LYS A 23 8.44 -11.55 -14.40
CA LYS A 23 7.43 -11.97 -13.41
C LYS A 23 6.03 -11.82 -13.96
N HIS A 24 5.23 -12.87 -13.82
CA HIS A 24 3.80 -12.77 -14.06
C HIS A 24 3.07 -12.29 -12.80
N PRO A 25 1.93 -11.60 -12.94
CA PRO A 25 1.14 -11.16 -11.79
C PRO A 25 0.76 -12.30 -10.83
N ASN A 26 0.59 -13.51 -11.36
CA ASN A 26 0.28 -14.71 -10.58
C ASN A 26 1.44 -15.18 -9.68
N ASP A 27 2.68 -14.80 -10.00
CA ASP A 27 3.87 -15.18 -9.23
C ASP A 27 4.06 -14.29 -8.00
N ILE A 28 3.31 -13.18 -7.92
CA ILE A 28 3.41 -12.22 -6.81
C ILE A 28 2.54 -12.71 -5.66
N SER A 29 3.18 -13.07 -4.54
CA SER A 29 2.51 -13.61 -3.35
C SER A 29 2.21 -12.56 -2.28
N GLN A 30 2.91 -11.42 -2.27
CA GLN A 30 2.79 -10.39 -1.25
C GLN A 30 2.94 -8.99 -1.85
N ILE A 31 2.05 -8.08 -1.46
CA ILE A 31 2.09 -6.68 -1.86
C ILE A 31 1.89 -5.81 -0.61
N VAL A 32 2.78 -4.85 -0.41
CA VAL A 32 2.63 -3.82 0.63
C VAL A 32 2.24 -2.50 -0.04
N VAL A 33 1.11 -1.96 0.36
CA VAL A 33 0.63 -0.64 -0.04
C VAL A 33 0.94 0.32 1.10
N ILE A 34 1.75 1.35 0.86
CA ILE A 34 2.07 2.36 1.87
C ILE A 34 1.25 3.61 1.59
N ARG A 35 0.34 3.96 2.50
CA ARG A 35 -0.50 5.16 2.39
C ARG A 35 -0.62 5.85 3.75
N HIS A 36 0.17 6.91 3.94
CA HIS A 36 0.07 7.79 5.11
C HIS A 36 -0.74 9.03 4.75
N ALA A 37 -2.07 8.91 4.77
CA ALA A 37 -2.96 9.96 4.28
C ALA A 37 -4.13 10.20 5.24
N ALA A 38 -4.97 11.20 4.97
CA ALA A 38 -6.14 11.49 5.78
C ALA A 38 -7.29 10.51 5.47
N ILE A 39 -8.35 10.53 6.28
CA ILE A 39 -9.49 9.61 6.11
C ILE A 39 -10.10 9.62 4.70
N GLY A 40 -10.23 10.80 4.07
CA GLY A 40 -10.80 10.93 2.73
C GLY A 40 -9.98 10.23 1.64
N ASP A 41 -8.66 10.13 1.82
CA ASP A 41 -7.78 9.41 0.90
C ASP A 41 -7.99 7.90 0.94
N PHE A 42 -8.38 7.35 2.10
CA PHE A 42 -8.70 5.91 2.21
C PHE A 42 -10.00 5.56 1.51
N MET A 43 -10.96 6.49 1.40
CA MET A 43 -12.14 6.27 0.56
C MET A 43 -11.74 6.18 -0.92
N ASN A 44 -10.80 7.02 -1.35
CA ASN A 44 -10.33 7.08 -2.73
C ASN A 44 -9.39 5.92 -3.11
N ILE A 45 -8.80 5.19 -2.15
CA ILE A 45 -7.91 4.06 -2.44
C ILE A 45 -8.67 2.76 -2.76
N ARG A 46 -9.96 2.68 -2.43
CA ARG A 46 -10.76 1.45 -2.61
C ARG A 46 -10.77 0.94 -4.06
N PRO A 47 -11.00 1.78 -5.10
CA PRO A 47 -10.93 1.31 -6.49
C PRO A 47 -9.55 0.81 -6.89
N PHE A 48 -8.49 1.42 -6.34
CA PHE A 48 -7.11 0.97 -6.56
C PHE A 48 -6.89 -0.43 -5.97
N LEU A 49 -7.35 -0.69 -4.74
CA LEU A 49 -7.22 -2.01 -4.10
C LEU A 49 -8.01 -3.09 -4.83
N LEU A 50 -9.20 -2.78 -5.33
CA LEU A 50 -9.98 -3.71 -6.15
C LEU A 50 -9.25 -4.07 -7.45
N GLY A 51 -8.70 -3.08 -8.14
CA GLY A 51 -7.89 -3.30 -9.35
C GLY A 51 -6.62 -4.11 -9.04
N LEU A 52 -5.98 -3.83 -7.92
CA LEU A 52 -4.80 -4.55 -7.45
C LEU A 52 -5.11 -6.03 -7.22
N LYS A 53 -6.19 -6.34 -6.51
CA LYS A 53 -6.62 -7.72 -6.21
C LYS A 53 -7.03 -8.49 -7.47
N SER A 54 -7.69 -7.80 -8.41
CA SER A 54 -8.06 -8.38 -9.71
C SER A 54 -6.83 -8.71 -10.57
N PHE A 55 -5.82 -7.83 -10.55
CA PHE A 55 -4.60 -8.02 -11.34
C PHE A 55 -3.62 -9.01 -10.71
N PHE A 56 -3.54 -9.05 -9.37
CA PHE A 56 -2.66 -9.94 -8.61
C PHE A 56 -3.50 -10.92 -7.76
N PRO A 57 -4.10 -11.95 -8.38
CA PRO A 57 -5.10 -12.79 -7.71
C PRO A 57 -4.56 -13.61 -6.53
N ASN A 58 -3.25 -13.91 -6.52
CA ASN A 58 -2.59 -14.72 -5.49
C ASN A 58 -1.93 -13.88 -4.39
N ALA A 59 -1.90 -12.56 -4.53
CA ALA A 59 -1.15 -11.70 -3.64
C ALA A 59 -1.94 -11.41 -2.36
N LYS A 60 -1.27 -11.58 -1.21
CA LYS A 60 -1.75 -11.01 0.06
C LYS A 60 -1.41 -9.53 0.11
N ILE A 61 -2.42 -8.70 0.29
CA ILE A 61 -2.32 -7.24 0.30
C ILE A 61 -2.24 -6.76 1.75
N THR A 62 -1.11 -6.12 2.10
CA THR A 62 -0.92 -5.45 3.39
C THR A 62 -0.98 -3.94 3.20
N LEU A 63 -1.82 -3.24 3.97
CA LEU A 63 -1.88 -1.78 3.96
C LEU A 63 -1.12 -1.23 5.16
N SER A 64 -0.03 -0.49 4.90
CA SER A 64 0.71 0.25 5.90
C SER A 64 0.17 1.68 6.03
N THR A 65 -0.34 2.01 7.21
CA THR A 65 -0.98 3.29 7.54
C THR A 65 -0.45 3.88 8.86
N ILE A 66 -0.95 5.04 9.26
CA ILE A 66 -0.68 5.66 10.57
C ILE A 66 -1.91 5.57 11.47
N ASN A 67 -1.67 5.43 12.77
CA ASN A 67 -2.73 5.22 13.77
C ASN A 67 -3.85 6.28 13.73
N THR A 68 -3.49 7.55 13.52
CA THR A 68 -4.43 8.68 13.49
C THR A 68 -5.60 8.53 12.52
N TYR A 69 -5.45 7.75 11.45
CA TYR A 69 -6.47 7.57 10.42
C TYR A 69 -6.86 6.10 10.20
N ALA A 70 -6.53 5.23 11.15
CA ALA A 70 -6.80 3.80 11.05
C ALA A 70 -8.32 3.48 10.95
N TYR A 71 -9.20 4.35 11.45
CA TYR A 71 -10.65 4.18 11.32
C TYR A 71 -11.16 4.20 9.86
N GLY A 72 -10.42 4.84 8.95
CA GLY A 72 -10.78 4.88 7.52
C GLY A 72 -10.30 3.69 6.71
N THR A 73 -9.64 2.71 7.35
CA THR A 73 -8.94 1.64 6.65
C THR A 73 -9.94 0.74 5.90
N PRO A 74 -9.70 0.42 4.62
CA PRO A 74 -10.56 -0.46 3.84
C PRO A 74 -10.28 -1.94 4.19
N ASP A 75 -10.60 -2.33 5.42
CA ASP A 75 -10.32 -3.67 5.98
C ASP A 75 -10.95 -4.81 5.16
N ASP A 76 -12.02 -4.53 4.42
CA ASP A 76 -12.69 -5.48 3.54
C ASP A 76 -11.91 -5.80 2.25
N LEU A 77 -10.93 -4.97 1.88
CA LEU A 77 -10.20 -5.06 0.61
C LEU A 77 -8.74 -5.50 0.77
N ILE A 78 -8.28 -5.73 2.00
CA ILE A 78 -6.90 -6.04 2.35
C ILE A 78 -6.84 -7.27 3.24
N ASP A 79 -5.70 -7.94 3.29
CA ASP A 79 -5.50 -9.14 4.11
C ASP A 79 -4.88 -8.80 5.47
N ALA A 80 -4.12 -7.71 5.56
CA ALA A 80 -3.49 -7.27 6.79
C ALA A 80 -3.32 -5.74 6.84
N VAL A 81 -3.30 -5.20 8.05
CA VAL A 81 -3.02 -3.78 8.34
C VAL A 81 -1.73 -3.68 9.14
N HIS A 82 -0.83 -2.83 8.70
CA HIS A 82 0.36 -2.44 9.45
C HIS A 82 0.21 -0.98 9.90
N ILE A 83 0.21 -0.74 11.21
CA ILE A 83 -0.02 0.59 11.79
C ILE A 83 1.28 1.15 12.35
N ILE A 84 1.66 2.33 11.87
CA ILE A 84 2.82 3.08 12.38
C ILE A 84 2.33 4.19 13.32
N ASP A 85 2.80 4.17 14.56
CA ASP A 85 2.52 5.24 15.52
C ASP A 85 3.46 6.41 15.28
N ARG A 86 2.90 7.60 15.04
CA ARG A 86 3.70 8.84 15.01
C ARG A 86 4.02 9.38 16.39
N THR A 87 3.19 9.06 17.37
CA THR A 87 3.30 9.51 18.76
C THR A 87 2.98 8.34 19.66
N VAL A 88 3.88 8.02 20.60
CA VAL A 88 3.66 7.03 21.65
C VAL A 88 3.86 7.74 22.98
N ASN A 89 2.90 7.64 23.90
CA ASN A 89 2.92 8.30 25.21
C ASN A 89 3.19 9.81 25.14
N GLY A 90 2.59 10.51 24.17
CA GLY A 90 2.75 11.96 23.99
C GLY A 90 4.09 12.41 23.38
N LYS A 91 5.02 11.49 23.08
CA LYS A 91 6.31 11.79 22.44
C LYS A 91 6.32 11.30 20.99
N LYS A 92 6.91 12.10 20.09
CA LYS A 92 7.12 11.69 18.69
C LYS A 92 8.01 10.44 18.66
N THR A 93 7.58 9.41 17.93
CA THR A 93 8.35 8.18 17.76
C THR A 93 9.60 8.44 16.94
N SER A 94 10.72 7.84 17.36
CA SER A 94 11.99 7.87 16.60
C SER A 94 11.93 6.95 15.38
N ALA A 95 12.82 7.16 14.40
CA ALA A 95 12.89 6.31 13.21
C ALA A 95 13.12 4.83 13.56
N PHE A 96 13.93 4.55 14.58
CA PHE A 96 14.20 3.19 15.05
C PHE A 96 12.96 2.54 15.68
N GLN A 97 12.16 3.32 16.42
CA GLN A 97 10.91 2.82 16.99
C GLN A 97 9.90 2.48 15.89
N ARG A 98 9.79 3.30 14.85
CA ARG A 98 8.89 3.05 13.71
C ARG A 98 9.30 1.85 12.86
N LEU A 99 10.61 1.54 12.80
CA LEU A 99 11.12 0.40 12.05
C LEU A 99 10.92 -0.94 12.78
N LYS A 100 10.69 -0.89 14.10
CA LYS A 100 10.46 -2.07 14.94
C LYS A 100 8.97 -2.45 15.04
N GLN A 101 8.08 -1.53 14.66
CA GLN A 101 6.64 -1.79 14.51
C GLN A 101 6.40 -2.57 13.22
#